data_AF-A0A928S9W7-F1
#
_entry.id   AF-A0A928S9W7-F1
#
_cell.length_a   1.000
_cell.length_b   1.000
_cell.length_c   1.000
_cell.angle_alpha   90.00
_cell.angle_beta   90.00
_cell.angle_gamma   90.00
#
_symmetry.space_group_name_H-M   'P 1'
#
loop_
_entity.id
_entity.type
_entity.pdbx_description
1 polymer ?
#
loop_
_entity_poly.entity_id
_entity_poly.type
_entity_poly.pdbx_seq_one_letter_code
_entity_poly.pdbx_strand_id
1 'polypeptide(L)'
;MYSYRPKPAAAARRTSSRGQHPMFSLAILVLVLMGVLMGFRLFGPEAKPVIKIAAPAPTEALPNPAVAPTVSVADAPLPTRDPFRPLVGVVSGHRGYDPGAVCPDGLTEAEVNYRTALEVVDLLERRGVQAVLLDEFDDRLQGLQADALISIHADSCMVAGASGFKVARATDSAIPEAEDKLVACLYQEYGAYTGLPEHLSSVTDNMTKYHAFREIDRMTPGAIIELGFLLDDRYLLESKPKVLARGVAAGILCFFGK
;
A
#
# COMPACT_ATOMS: atom_id res chain seq x y z
N MET A 1 -75.56 -25.83 -3.23
CA MET A 1 -74.11 -25.60 -2.98
C MET A 1 -73.88 -25.48 -1.47
N TYR A 2 -72.65 -25.69 -0.99
CA TYR A 2 -72.39 -26.09 0.40
C TYR A 2 -72.74 -25.04 1.48
N SER A 3 -73.27 -25.53 2.61
CA SER A 3 -73.47 -24.77 3.85
C SER A 3 -72.33 -25.04 4.83
N TYR A 4 -71.78 -23.98 5.43
CA TYR A 4 -70.63 -24.04 6.34
C TYR A 4 -71.09 -24.21 7.80
N ARG A 5 -70.58 -25.23 8.49
CA ARG A 5 -70.71 -25.39 9.95
C ARG A 5 -69.33 -25.33 10.62
N PRO A 6 -69.12 -24.50 11.66
CA PRO A 6 -67.88 -24.50 12.41
C PRO A 6 -67.77 -25.72 13.35
N LYS A 7 -66.53 -26.15 13.62
CA LYS A 7 -66.22 -27.20 14.62
C LYS A 7 -66.14 -26.61 16.04
N PRO A 8 -66.55 -27.35 17.09
CA PRO A 8 -66.36 -26.92 18.48
C PRO A 8 -64.90 -27.10 18.94
N ALA A 9 -64.48 -26.27 19.90
CA ALA A 9 -63.16 -26.36 20.53
C ALA A 9 -63.09 -27.54 21.52
N ALA A 10 -61.94 -28.20 21.59
CA ALA A 10 -61.69 -29.31 22.52
C ALA A 10 -61.24 -28.79 23.90
N ALA A 11 -61.83 -29.31 24.97
CA ALA A 11 -61.47 -28.96 26.34
C ALA A 11 -60.17 -29.65 26.79
N ALA A 12 -59.28 -28.90 27.45
CA ALA A 12 -58.02 -29.43 27.97
C ALA A 12 -58.23 -30.26 29.25
N ARG A 13 -57.78 -31.52 29.24
CA ARG A 13 -57.67 -32.34 30.47
C ARG A 13 -56.43 -31.94 31.26
N ARG A 14 -56.60 -31.53 32.51
CA ARG A 14 -55.50 -31.49 33.50
C ARG A 14 -55.20 -32.92 33.96
N THR A 15 -53.95 -33.36 33.81
CA THR A 15 -53.39 -34.48 34.56
C THR A 15 -52.38 -33.95 35.57
N SER A 16 -52.56 -34.33 36.84
CA SER A 16 -51.64 -34.00 37.92
C SER A 16 -50.51 -35.03 37.96
N SER A 17 -49.27 -34.61 37.74
CA SER A 17 -48.09 -35.41 38.06
C SER A 17 -47.48 -34.89 39.36
N ARG A 18 -47.43 -35.75 40.38
CA ARG A 18 -46.91 -35.43 41.72
C ARG A 18 -45.42 -35.82 41.77
N GLY A 19 -44.58 -34.90 42.22
CA GLY A 19 -43.15 -34.90 41.89
C GLY A 19 -42.23 -35.87 42.66
N GLN A 20 -41.08 -36.13 42.03
CA GLN A 20 -39.88 -36.88 42.47
C GLN A 20 -38.72 -36.45 41.55
N HIS A 21 -37.47 -36.16 41.98
CA HIS A 21 -36.92 -35.77 43.29
C HIS A 21 -35.86 -34.65 43.05
N PRO A 22 -35.78 -33.57 43.86
CA PRO A 22 -34.80 -32.49 43.62
C PRO A 22 -33.34 -32.86 43.99
N MET A 23 -33.13 -33.96 44.72
CA MET A 23 -31.82 -34.34 45.26
C MET A 23 -30.84 -34.88 44.19
N PHE A 24 -31.35 -35.55 43.14
CA PHE A 24 -30.49 -36.10 42.09
C PHE A 24 -29.89 -35.01 41.19
N SER A 25 -30.62 -33.93 40.94
CA SER A 25 -30.17 -32.82 40.09
C SER A 25 -29.01 -32.04 40.70
N LEU A 26 -28.99 -31.87 42.02
CA LEU A 26 -27.94 -31.13 42.72
C LEU A 26 -26.63 -31.92 42.80
N ALA A 27 -26.70 -33.24 43.03
CA ALA A 27 -25.52 -34.10 43.10
C ALA A 27 -24.77 -34.16 41.75
N ILE A 28 -25.50 -34.26 40.63
CA ILE A 28 -24.92 -34.24 39.29
C ILE A 28 -24.25 -32.89 39.00
N LEU A 29 -24.89 -31.77 39.38
CA LEU A 29 -24.33 -30.43 39.19
C LEU A 29 -23.00 -30.24 39.96
N VAL A 30 -22.93 -30.72 41.21
CA VAL A 30 -21.71 -30.67 42.03
C VAL A 30 -20.60 -31.55 41.45
N LEU A 31 -20.91 -32.75 40.96
CA LEU A 31 -19.94 -33.63 40.32
C LEU A 31 -19.39 -33.05 39.01
N VAL A 32 -20.24 -32.40 38.20
CA VAL A 32 -19.81 -31.69 36.98
C VAL A 32 -18.92 -30.49 37.33
N LEU A 33 -19.29 -29.67 38.32
CA LEU A 33 -18.47 -28.56 38.80
C LEU A 33 -17.11 -29.01 39.35
N MET A 34 -17.08 -30.08 40.15
CA MET A 34 -15.82 -30.68 40.62
C MET A 34 -14.98 -31.24 39.47
N GLY A 35 -15.60 -31.91 38.49
CA GLY A 35 -14.92 -32.40 37.30
C GLY A 35 -14.27 -31.29 36.47
N VAL A 36 -14.98 -30.18 36.25
CA VAL A 36 -14.46 -29.00 35.55
C VAL A 36 -13.33 -28.31 36.33
N LEU A 37 -13.50 -28.14 37.66
CA LEU A 37 -12.45 -27.56 38.53
C LEU A 37 -11.19 -28.44 38.59
N MET A 38 -11.35 -29.78 38.63
CA MET A 38 -10.22 -30.71 38.65
C MET A 38 -9.55 -30.83 37.27
N GLY A 39 -10.33 -30.76 36.18
CA GLY A 39 -9.81 -30.68 34.81
C GLY A 39 -8.95 -29.43 34.58
N PHE A 40 -9.40 -28.27 35.07
CA PHE A 40 -8.62 -27.02 35.01
C PHE A 40 -7.32 -27.06 35.84
N ARG A 41 -7.26 -27.92 36.87
CA ARG A 41 -6.07 -28.13 37.72
C ARG A 41 -5.08 -29.13 37.13
N LEU A 42 -5.54 -30.09 36.31
CA LEU A 42 -4.71 -31.14 35.72
C LEU A 42 -4.30 -30.86 34.26
N PHE A 43 -5.08 -30.05 33.54
CA PHE A 43 -4.89 -29.74 32.11
C PHE A 43 -5.01 -28.24 31.80
N GLY A 44 -4.90 -27.38 32.82
CA GLY A 44 -4.74 -25.93 32.61
C GLY A 44 -3.46 -25.63 31.84
N PRO A 45 -3.43 -24.57 31.01
CA PRO A 45 -2.23 -24.23 30.22
C PRO A 45 -1.05 -23.92 31.15
N GLU A 46 0.07 -24.62 30.96
CA GLU A 46 1.31 -24.29 31.67
C GLU A 46 1.71 -22.84 31.38
N ALA A 47 1.86 -22.05 32.44
CA ALA A 47 2.42 -20.71 32.35
C ALA A 47 3.89 -20.83 31.90
N LYS A 48 4.15 -20.51 30.63
CA LYS A 48 5.50 -20.51 30.07
C LYS A 48 6.44 -19.70 30.98
N PRO A 49 7.63 -20.20 31.31
CA PRO A 49 8.53 -19.49 32.21
C PRO A 49 8.95 -18.16 31.57
N VAL A 50 8.53 -17.06 32.19
CA VAL A 50 9.01 -15.73 31.81
C VAL A 50 10.47 -15.62 32.27
N ILE A 51 11.38 -15.83 31.33
CA ILE A 51 12.81 -15.56 31.53
C ILE A 51 12.94 -14.08 31.83
N LYS A 52 13.22 -13.74 33.09
CA LYS A 52 13.63 -12.39 33.49
C LYS A 52 15.02 -12.13 32.93
N ILE A 53 15.08 -11.64 31.70
CA ILE A 53 16.29 -11.06 31.14
C ILE A 53 16.62 -9.84 32.03
N ALA A 54 17.75 -9.89 32.73
CA ALA A 54 18.24 -8.73 33.47
C ALA A 54 18.48 -7.59 32.47
N ALA A 55 18.08 -6.37 32.84
CA ALA A 55 18.36 -5.20 32.02
C ALA A 55 19.88 -5.12 31.76
N PRO A 56 20.32 -4.87 30.52
CA PRO A 56 21.74 -4.69 30.25
C PRO A 56 22.27 -3.53 31.09
N ALA A 57 23.47 -3.71 31.66
CA ALA A 57 24.20 -2.63 32.32
C ALA A 57 24.37 -1.44 31.34
N PRO A 58 24.47 -0.19 31.83
CA PRO A 58 24.67 0.96 30.96
C PRO A 58 26.00 0.82 30.23
N THR A 59 25.95 0.44 28.95
CA THR A 59 27.10 0.45 28.06
C THR A 59 27.61 1.89 27.97
N GLU A 60 28.87 2.12 28.30
CA GLU A 60 29.51 3.41 28.12
C GLU A 60 29.37 3.84 26.65
N ALA A 61 28.83 5.03 26.43
CA ALA A 61 28.55 5.51 25.09
C ALA A 61 29.87 5.72 24.32
N LEU A 62 30.07 4.89 23.29
CA LEU A 62 31.08 5.17 22.27
C LEU A 62 30.82 6.57 21.69
N PRO A 63 31.88 7.36 21.38
CA PRO A 63 31.70 8.70 20.85
C PRO A 63 30.88 8.64 19.56
N ASN A 64 29.74 9.31 19.58
CA ASN A 64 28.81 9.38 18.45
C ASN A 64 29.56 9.88 17.21
N PRO A 65 29.67 9.10 16.11
CA PRO A 65 30.22 9.63 14.88
C PRO A 65 29.32 10.79 14.46
N ALA A 66 29.92 11.99 14.35
CA ALA A 66 29.15 13.19 14.07
C ALA A 66 28.28 12.96 12.83
N VAL A 67 26.97 13.14 12.99
CA VAL A 67 26.03 13.11 11.88
C VAL A 67 26.44 14.23 10.93
N ALA A 68 27.10 13.87 9.83
CA ALA A 68 27.34 14.78 8.73
C ALA A 68 25.98 15.32 8.28
N PRO A 69 25.87 16.60 7.90
CA PRO A 69 24.59 17.17 7.51
C PRO A 69 24.05 16.38 6.32
N THR A 70 22.91 15.71 6.52
CA THR A 70 22.17 15.08 5.43
C THR A 70 21.71 16.19 4.51
N VAL A 71 22.44 16.42 3.42
CA VAL A 71 21.97 17.28 2.33
C VAL A 71 20.65 16.70 1.88
N SER A 72 19.58 17.51 1.92
CA SER A 72 18.27 17.07 1.46
C SER A 72 18.40 16.61 0.01
N VAL A 73 17.85 15.44 -0.32
CA VAL A 73 17.89 14.92 -1.70
C VAL A 73 17.15 15.86 -2.66
N ALA A 74 16.21 16.66 -2.14
CA ALA A 74 15.51 17.73 -2.86
C ALA A 74 16.44 18.88 -3.30
N ASP A 75 17.44 19.25 -2.50
CA ASP A 75 18.31 20.41 -2.74
C ASP A 75 19.53 20.08 -3.63
N ALA A 76 19.67 18.82 -4.06
CA ALA A 76 20.78 18.42 -4.91
C ALA A 76 20.65 19.03 -6.32
N PRO A 77 21.71 19.61 -6.91
CA PRO A 77 21.65 20.09 -8.29
C PRO A 77 21.40 18.92 -9.27
N LEU A 78 20.74 19.20 -10.39
CA LEU A 78 20.59 18.21 -11.47
C LEU A 78 21.97 17.69 -11.91
N PRO A 79 22.11 16.38 -12.18
CA PRO A 79 23.37 15.82 -12.65
C PRO A 79 23.72 16.38 -14.03
N THR A 80 25.01 16.54 -14.30
CA THR A 80 25.47 16.88 -15.65
C THR A 80 25.04 15.78 -16.62
N ARG A 81 24.39 16.17 -17.73
CA ARG A 81 23.85 15.23 -18.72
C ARG A 81 24.98 14.41 -19.36
N ASP A 82 24.87 13.09 -19.28
CA ASP A 82 25.77 12.15 -19.93
C ASP A 82 25.15 11.71 -21.28
N PRO A 83 25.80 11.94 -22.43
CA PRO A 83 25.24 11.59 -23.74
C PRO A 83 25.07 10.08 -23.97
N PHE A 84 25.60 9.23 -23.09
CA PHE A 84 25.50 7.77 -23.19
C PHE A 84 24.50 7.15 -22.19
N ARG A 85 23.94 7.94 -21.27
CA ARG A 85 23.04 7.48 -20.21
C ARG A 85 21.75 8.32 -20.21
N PRO A 86 20.56 7.71 -20.39
CA PRO A 86 19.31 8.46 -20.31
C PRO A 86 19.15 9.14 -18.95
N LEU A 87 18.63 10.36 -18.92
CA LEU A 87 18.25 11.08 -17.71
C LEU A 87 16.75 10.87 -17.41
N VAL A 88 16.43 10.48 -16.18
CA VAL A 88 15.05 10.27 -15.71
C VAL A 88 14.79 11.11 -14.47
N GLY A 89 13.75 11.94 -14.52
CA GLY A 89 13.16 12.55 -13.34
C GLY A 89 12.19 11.57 -12.66
N VAL A 90 12.35 11.33 -11.37
CA VAL A 90 11.48 10.49 -10.54
C VAL A 90 10.86 11.37 -9.46
N VAL A 91 9.61 11.78 -9.65
CA VAL A 91 8.86 12.55 -8.65
C VAL A 91 8.29 11.60 -7.61
N SER A 92 8.57 11.89 -6.34
CA SER A 92 7.97 11.22 -5.20
C SER A 92 6.65 11.93 -4.86
N GLY A 93 5.53 11.39 -5.31
CA GLY A 93 4.20 11.98 -5.13
C GLY A 93 3.95 12.48 -3.72
N HIS A 94 3.42 13.70 -3.60
CA HIS A 94 3.10 14.43 -2.34
C HIS A 94 4.29 14.86 -1.45
N ARG A 95 5.46 14.21 -1.57
CA ARG A 95 6.62 14.47 -0.70
C ARG A 95 7.06 15.94 -0.79
N GLY A 96 7.35 16.53 0.37
CA GLY A 96 7.76 17.93 0.52
C GLY A 96 6.59 18.92 0.59
N TYR A 97 5.35 18.47 0.33
CA TYR A 97 4.17 19.34 0.22
C TYR A 97 3.05 18.94 1.20
N ASP A 98 2.51 17.72 1.08
CA ASP A 98 1.41 17.22 1.91
C ASP A 98 1.54 15.68 2.11
N PRO A 99 0.63 15.00 2.85
CA PRO A 99 0.76 13.56 3.08
C PRO A 99 0.13 12.68 1.98
N GLY A 100 -0.60 13.26 1.02
CA GLY A 100 -1.51 12.55 0.13
C GLY A 100 -2.66 11.88 0.89
N ALA A 101 -3.13 10.73 0.42
CA ALA A 101 -4.09 9.93 1.15
C ALA A 101 -3.52 9.47 2.53
N VAL A 102 -4.34 9.57 3.58
CA VAL A 102 -3.97 9.16 4.96
C VAL A 102 -4.93 8.09 5.44
N CYS A 103 -4.38 6.94 5.85
CA CYS A 103 -5.16 5.79 6.30
C CYS A 103 -5.50 5.86 7.79
N PRO A 104 -6.51 5.10 8.27
CA PRO A 104 -6.97 5.16 9.67
C PRO A 104 -5.90 4.83 10.73
N ASP A 105 -4.85 4.12 10.34
CA ASP A 105 -3.70 3.75 11.18
C ASP A 105 -2.48 4.68 11.02
N GLY A 106 -2.59 5.71 10.17
CA GLY A 106 -1.58 6.75 10.01
C GLY A 106 -0.60 6.53 8.85
N LEU A 107 -0.68 5.43 8.08
CA LEU A 107 0.10 5.31 6.85
C LEU A 107 -0.31 6.43 5.88
N THR A 108 0.68 7.11 5.31
CA THR A 108 0.47 8.15 4.29
C THR A 108 0.92 7.66 2.92
N GLU A 109 0.24 8.13 1.89
CA GLU A 109 0.63 7.97 0.49
C GLU A 109 2.07 8.47 0.26
N ALA A 110 2.41 9.65 0.78
CA ALA A 110 3.75 10.24 0.65
C ALA A 110 4.87 9.32 1.16
N GLU A 111 4.63 8.49 2.19
CA GLU A 111 5.62 7.52 2.69
C GLU A 111 5.83 6.36 1.70
N VAL A 112 4.73 5.81 1.16
CA VAL A 112 4.76 4.71 0.18
C VAL A 112 5.42 5.16 -1.12
N ASN A 113 5.09 6.37 -1.58
CA ASN A 113 5.67 6.98 -2.78
C ASN A 113 7.18 7.16 -2.62
N TYR A 114 7.63 7.79 -1.53
CA TYR A 114 9.04 8.05 -1.28
C TYR A 114 9.88 6.78 -1.17
N ARG A 115 9.39 5.78 -0.41
CA ARG A 115 10.05 4.48 -0.25
C ARG A 115 10.16 3.72 -1.58
N THR A 116 9.19 3.89 -2.48
CA THR A 116 9.24 3.30 -3.83
C THR A 116 10.18 4.07 -4.75
N ALA A 117 10.08 5.40 -4.77
CA ALA A 117 10.86 6.28 -5.62
C ALA A 117 12.38 6.19 -5.35
N LEU A 118 12.79 6.08 -4.08
CA LEU A 118 14.19 5.81 -3.70
C LEU A 118 14.73 4.53 -4.34
N GLU A 119 13.97 3.43 -4.25
CA GLU A 119 14.35 2.14 -4.83
C GLU A 119 14.33 2.16 -6.37
N VAL A 120 13.45 2.96 -6.99
CA VAL A 120 13.44 3.18 -8.45
C VAL A 120 14.71 3.88 -8.90
N VAL A 121 15.10 4.98 -8.24
CA VAL A 121 16.34 5.73 -8.55
C VAL A 121 17.56 4.81 -8.45
N ASP A 122 17.71 4.12 -7.32
CA ASP A 122 18.81 3.16 -7.06
C ASP A 122 18.82 1.98 -8.06
N LEU A 123 17.66 1.50 -8.53
CA LEU A 123 17.58 0.50 -9.60
C LEU A 123 17.99 1.06 -10.98
N LEU A 124 17.56 2.27 -11.33
CA LEU A 124 17.89 2.92 -12.60
C LEU A 124 19.39 3.25 -12.69
N GLU A 125 19.98 3.78 -11.62
CA GLU A 125 21.42 4.08 -11.56
C GLU A 125 22.28 2.83 -11.79
N ARG A 126 21.96 1.71 -11.13
CA ARG A 126 22.61 0.41 -11.36
C ARG A 126 22.42 -0.16 -12.77
N ARG A 127 21.49 0.37 -13.56
CA ARG A 127 21.23 -0.01 -14.95
C ARG A 127 21.75 1.02 -15.96
N GLY A 128 22.59 1.95 -15.50
CA GLY A 128 23.25 2.92 -16.36
C GLY A 128 22.36 4.09 -16.79
N VAL A 129 21.19 4.26 -16.18
CA VAL A 129 20.35 5.47 -16.32
C VAL A 129 20.83 6.51 -15.30
N GLN A 130 20.82 7.79 -15.62
CA GLN A 130 20.94 8.86 -14.62
C GLN A 130 19.54 9.09 -14.05
N ALA A 131 19.34 8.92 -12.75
CA ALA A 131 18.03 9.11 -12.13
C ALA A 131 18.10 10.18 -11.05
N VAL A 132 17.13 11.08 -11.03
CA VAL A 132 17.03 12.17 -10.05
C VAL A 132 15.75 12.02 -9.27
N LEU A 133 15.86 12.00 -7.94
CA LEU A 133 14.70 12.07 -7.07
C LEU A 133 14.25 13.53 -6.90
N LEU A 134 12.99 13.79 -7.17
CA LEU A 134 12.33 15.08 -7.08
C LEU A 134 11.20 15.02 -6.04
N ASP A 135 10.94 16.14 -5.39
CA ASP A 135 9.77 16.35 -4.52
C ASP A 135 8.55 16.78 -5.37
N GLU A 136 7.34 16.78 -4.81
CA GLU A 136 6.08 17.00 -5.57
C GLU A 136 6.10 18.32 -6.36
N PHE A 137 6.61 19.39 -5.75
CA PHE A 137 6.73 20.73 -6.33
C PHE A 137 8.19 21.18 -6.32
N ASP A 138 9.08 20.32 -6.81
CA ASP A 138 10.51 20.59 -6.90
C ASP A 138 10.82 21.69 -7.94
N ASP A 139 11.51 22.76 -7.54
CA ASP A 139 11.90 23.86 -8.46
C ASP A 139 12.64 23.36 -9.71
N ARG A 140 13.32 22.21 -9.63
CA ARG A 140 14.05 21.60 -10.76
C ARG A 140 13.12 21.02 -11.84
N LEU A 141 11.81 20.91 -11.61
CA LEU A 141 10.82 20.54 -12.62
C LEU A 141 10.68 21.60 -13.72
N GLN A 142 10.84 22.89 -13.37
CA GLN A 142 10.60 24.00 -14.28
C GLN A 142 11.61 24.02 -15.45
N GLY A 143 11.14 23.65 -16.64
CA GLY A 143 11.94 23.54 -17.85
C GLY A 143 12.82 22.28 -17.88
N LEU A 144 12.52 21.26 -17.07
CA LEU A 144 13.31 20.03 -17.01
C LEU A 144 13.35 19.33 -18.38
N GLN A 145 14.55 19.25 -18.95
CA GLN A 145 14.86 18.46 -20.13
C GLN A 145 15.46 17.12 -19.71
N ALA A 146 14.62 16.09 -19.71
CA ALA A 146 14.99 14.71 -19.40
C ALA A 146 14.58 13.78 -20.54
N ASP A 147 15.09 12.55 -20.54
CA ASP A 147 14.71 11.53 -21.53
C ASP A 147 13.43 10.79 -21.11
N ALA A 148 13.03 10.88 -19.83
CA ALA A 148 11.67 10.64 -19.33
C ALA A 148 11.43 11.33 -17.97
N LEU A 149 10.17 11.56 -17.60
CA LEU A 149 9.74 11.82 -16.22
C LEU A 149 8.66 10.83 -15.80
N ILE A 150 8.76 10.31 -14.58
CA ILE A 150 7.72 9.53 -13.91
C ILE A 150 7.36 10.18 -12.58
N SER A 151 6.07 10.41 -12.31
CA SER A 151 5.57 10.66 -10.95
C SER A 151 4.95 9.41 -10.36
N ILE A 152 5.29 9.12 -9.10
CA ILE A 152 4.90 7.90 -8.38
C ILE A 152 3.94 8.28 -7.25
N HIS A 153 2.69 7.82 -7.38
CA HIS A 153 1.58 8.02 -6.44
C HIS A 153 1.00 6.68 -5.96
N ALA A 154 0.13 6.71 -4.93
CA ALA A 154 -0.59 5.53 -4.47
C ALA A 154 -2.01 5.92 -4.01
N ASP A 155 -3.01 5.27 -4.60
CA ASP A 155 -4.41 5.69 -4.50
C ASP A 155 -5.00 5.40 -3.10
N SER A 156 -6.13 6.04 -2.84
CA SER A 156 -6.83 6.12 -1.57
C SER A 156 -7.05 4.78 -0.85
N CYS A 157 -6.90 4.81 0.47
CA CYS A 157 -7.38 3.76 1.38
C CYS A 157 -8.84 3.96 1.84
N MET A 158 -9.61 4.87 1.21
CA MET A 158 -11.00 5.16 1.57
C MET A 158 -12.03 4.46 0.66
N VAL A 159 -11.59 3.69 -0.34
CA VAL A 159 -12.46 3.01 -1.32
C VAL A 159 -12.32 1.49 -1.17
N ALA A 160 -13.17 0.88 -0.33
CA ALA A 160 -13.14 -0.56 -0.09
C ALA A 160 -13.51 -1.37 -1.34
N GLY A 161 -12.68 -2.37 -1.66
CA GLY A 161 -12.80 -3.21 -2.86
C GLY A 161 -12.12 -2.63 -4.10
N ALA A 162 -11.50 -1.46 -4.01
CA ALA A 162 -10.67 -0.92 -5.09
C ALA A 162 -9.25 -1.48 -4.99
N SER A 163 -8.79 -2.09 -6.08
CA SER A 163 -7.47 -2.72 -6.22
C SER A 163 -7.01 -2.56 -7.66
N GLY A 164 -5.70 -2.58 -7.87
CA GLY A 164 -5.08 -2.44 -9.19
C GLY A 164 -4.49 -1.06 -9.42
N PHE A 165 -3.61 -0.99 -10.42
CA PHE A 165 -2.75 0.15 -10.69
C PHE A 165 -3.17 0.86 -11.98
N LYS A 166 -2.73 2.11 -12.17
CA LYS A 166 -3.00 2.85 -13.41
C LYS A 166 -1.90 3.84 -13.73
N VAL A 167 -1.70 4.07 -15.02
CA VAL A 167 -0.69 4.96 -15.58
C VAL A 167 -1.37 5.92 -16.55
N ALA A 168 -0.97 7.19 -16.53
CA ALA A 168 -1.44 8.21 -17.47
C ALA A 168 -0.29 9.10 -17.94
N ARG A 169 -0.51 9.78 -19.06
CA ARG A 169 0.32 10.86 -19.62
C ARG A 169 -0.49 12.14 -19.74
N ALA A 170 0.14 13.23 -20.19
CA ALA A 170 -0.55 14.46 -20.55
C ALA A 170 -1.64 14.21 -21.62
N THR A 171 -2.83 14.79 -21.44
CA THR A 171 -3.85 14.83 -22.52
C THR A 171 -3.34 15.65 -23.71
N ASP A 172 -2.91 16.89 -23.43
CA ASP A 172 -2.51 17.88 -24.43
C ASP A 172 -1.01 17.80 -24.76
N SER A 173 -0.54 16.59 -25.09
CA SER A 173 0.87 16.30 -25.33
C SER A 173 1.38 16.83 -26.67
N ALA A 174 2.62 17.32 -26.68
CA ALA A 174 3.35 17.67 -27.91
C ALA A 174 4.08 16.46 -28.56
N ILE A 175 4.15 15.33 -27.85
CA ILE A 175 4.88 14.11 -28.23
C ILE A 175 4.10 12.83 -27.84
N PRO A 176 2.80 12.72 -28.16
CA PRO A 176 1.91 11.69 -27.60
C PRO A 176 2.39 10.27 -27.90
N GLU A 177 3.01 10.00 -29.06
CA GLU A 177 3.48 8.65 -29.42
C GLU A 177 4.65 8.18 -28.54
N ALA A 178 5.49 9.09 -28.05
CA ALA A 178 6.58 8.75 -27.13
C ALA A 178 6.03 8.43 -25.74
N GLU A 179 5.07 9.24 -25.27
CA GLU A 179 4.43 9.02 -23.98
C GLU A 179 3.49 7.81 -23.97
N ASP A 180 2.77 7.53 -25.06
CA ASP A 180 1.98 6.31 -25.24
C ASP A 180 2.88 5.06 -25.16
N LYS A 181 4.10 5.12 -25.70
CA LYS A 181 5.10 4.04 -25.53
C LYS A 181 5.55 3.90 -24.07
N LEU A 182 5.81 5.01 -23.38
CA LEU A 182 6.21 5.00 -21.96
C LEU A 182 5.10 4.39 -21.09
N VAL A 183 3.86 4.84 -21.28
CA VAL A 183 2.66 4.33 -20.59
C VAL A 183 2.45 2.85 -20.87
N ALA A 184 2.55 2.40 -22.13
CA ALA A 184 2.39 0.99 -22.49
C ALA A 184 3.46 0.09 -21.84
N CYS A 185 4.73 0.50 -21.85
CA CYS A 185 5.80 -0.22 -21.15
C CYS A 185 5.59 -0.27 -19.64
N LEU A 186 5.11 0.83 -19.02
CA LEU A 186 4.78 0.86 -17.59
C LEU A 186 3.63 -0.10 -17.26
N TYR A 187 2.54 -0.12 -18.05
CA TYR A 187 1.45 -1.09 -17.86
C TYR A 187 1.95 -2.54 -17.97
N GLN A 188 2.67 -2.87 -19.04
CA GLN A 188 3.18 -4.23 -19.25
C GLN A 188 4.07 -4.70 -18.10
N GLU A 189 5.13 -3.94 -17.80
CA GLU A 189 6.15 -4.39 -16.86
C GLU A 189 5.69 -4.26 -15.40
N TYR A 190 5.00 -3.18 -15.03
CA TYR A 190 4.53 -3.03 -13.66
C TYR A 190 3.48 -4.10 -13.31
N GLY A 191 2.52 -4.37 -14.21
CA GLY A 191 1.56 -5.46 -14.06
C GLY A 191 2.24 -6.82 -13.93
N ALA A 192 3.24 -7.11 -14.76
CA ALA A 192 3.98 -8.37 -14.72
C ALA A 192 4.79 -8.58 -13.42
N TYR A 193 5.41 -7.52 -12.89
CA TYR A 193 6.20 -7.61 -11.64
C TYR A 193 5.35 -7.65 -10.38
N THR A 194 4.19 -6.99 -10.37
CA THR A 194 3.33 -6.88 -9.17
C THR A 194 2.22 -7.93 -9.12
N GLY A 195 1.73 -8.38 -10.27
CA GLY A 195 0.51 -9.18 -10.39
C GLY A 195 -0.79 -8.38 -10.18
N LEU A 196 -0.72 -7.05 -10.06
CA LEU A 196 -1.90 -6.20 -9.94
C LEU A 196 -2.65 -6.08 -11.29
N PRO A 197 -3.99 -6.04 -11.29
CA PRO A 197 -4.76 -5.72 -12.48
C PRO A 197 -4.65 -4.24 -12.84
N GLU A 198 -4.93 -3.92 -14.11
CA GLU A 198 -5.08 -2.54 -14.57
C GLU A 198 -6.41 -1.94 -14.06
N HIS A 199 -6.39 -0.72 -13.52
CA HIS A 199 -7.57 0.00 -13.04
C HIS A 199 -7.90 1.21 -13.94
N LEU A 200 -8.00 0.95 -15.25
CA LEU A 200 -8.19 1.96 -16.30
C LEU A 200 -9.41 2.87 -16.08
N SER A 201 -10.49 2.35 -15.47
CA SER A 201 -11.73 3.08 -15.21
C SER A 201 -11.60 4.21 -14.17
N SER A 202 -10.46 4.34 -13.51
CA SER A 202 -10.20 5.35 -12.48
C SER A 202 -9.16 6.40 -12.88
N VAL A 203 -8.66 6.41 -14.13
CA VAL A 203 -7.79 7.48 -14.63
C VAL A 203 -8.56 8.82 -14.60
N THR A 204 -8.03 9.81 -13.89
CA THR A 204 -8.70 11.10 -13.66
C THR A 204 -8.08 12.25 -14.44
N ASP A 205 -8.83 13.33 -14.58
CA ASP A 205 -8.32 14.63 -15.06
C ASP A 205 -7.11 15.13 -14.26
N ASN A 206 -7.01 14.82 -12.96
CA ASN A 206 -5.85 15.21 -12.15
C ASN A 206 -4.57 14.47 -12.58
N MET A 207 -4.69 13.23 -13.04
CA MET A 207 -3.57 12.47 -13.61
C MET A 207 -3.20 12.98 -15.00
N THR A 208 -4.18 13.18 -15.89
CA THR A 208 -3.91 13.57 -17.28
C THR A 208 -3.59 15.06 -17.46
N LYS A 209 -3.89 15.87 -16.45
CA LYS A 209 -3.54 17.30 -16.32
C LYS A 209 -2.69 17.53 -15.06
N TYR A 210 -1.84 16.56 -14.70
CA TYR A 210 -0.87 16.69 -13.61
C TYR A 210 0.04 17.93 -13.82
N HIS A 211 0.47 18.60 -12.75
CA HIS A 211 1.17 19.89 -12.85
C HIS A 211 2.56 19.78 -13.46
N ALA A 212 3.32 18.74 -13.09
CA ALA A 212 4.66 18.52 -13.63
C ALA A 212 4.68 18.48 -15.17
N PHE A 213 3.62 17.97 -15.82
CA PHE A 213 3.49 17.95 -17.29
C PHE A 213 3.42 19.34 -17.94
N ARG A 214 3.08 20.39 -17.19
CA ARG A 214 3.10 21.79 -17.64
C ARG A 214 4.39 22.52 -17.26
N GLU A 215 5.17 21.95 -16.35
CA GLU A 215 6.39 22.57 -15.80
C GLU A 215 7.64 22.10 -16.54
N ILE A 216 7.71 20.81 -16.88
CA ILE A 216 8.81 20.23 -17.67
C ILE A 216 8.88 20.79 -19.10
N ASP A 217 10.02 20.57 -19.77
CA ASP A 217 10.11 20.84 -21.21
C ASP A 217 9.12 19.94 -21.97
N ARG A 218 8.37 20.54 -22.90
CA ARG A 218 7.37 19.87 -23.76
C ARG A 218 7.90 18.72 -24.62
N MET A 219 9.22 18.51 -24.67
CA MET A 219 9.88 17.40 -25.36
C MET A 219 10.36 16.29 -24.40
N THR A 220 10.17 16.45 -23.09
CA THR A 220 10.40 15.41 -22.07
C THR A 220 9.14 14.53 -21.96
N PRO A 221 9.20 13.22 -22.28
CA PRO A 221 8.05 12.32 -22.14
C PRO A 221 7.65 12.16 -20.67
N GLY A 222 6.41 12.51 -20.31
CA GLY A 222 5.89 12.44 -18.95
C GLY A 222 4.90 11.31 -18.72
N ALA A 223 4.98 10.67 -17.55
CA ALA A 223 3.94 9.77 -17.03
C ALA A 223 3.72 9.97 -15.52
N ILE A 224 2.52 9.60 -15.06
CA ILE A 224 2.16 9.45 -13.64
C ILE A 224 1.61 8.04 -13.44
N ILE A 225 2.03 7.35 -12.37
CA ILE A 225 1.55 6.02 -11.98
C ILE A 225 0.94 6.07 -10.58
N GLU A 226 -0.30 5.59 -10.45
CA GLU A 226 -0.84 5.11 -9.19
C GLU A 226 -0.42 3.65 -9.01
N LEU A 227 0.41 3.38 -8.01
CA LEU A 227 0.99 2.06 -7.74
C LEU A 227 -0.04 0.97 -7.38
N GLY A 228 -1.22 1.37 -6.90
CA GLY A 228 -2.27 0.52 -6.33
C GLY A 228 -3.07 1.30 -5.30
N PHE A 229 -4.07 0.67 -4.67
CA PHE A 229 -4.89 1.30 -3.62
C PHE A 229 -4.38 0.95 -2.21
N LEU A 230 -4.17 1.95 -1.37
CA LEU A 230 -3.59 1.84 -0.03
C LEU A 230 -4.39 0.98 0.97
N LEU A 231 -5.61 0.53 0.63
CA LEU A 231 -6.41 -0.39 1.44
C LEU A 231 -6.26 -1.85 0.99
N ASP A 232 -6.71 -2.21 -0.21
CA ASP A 232 -6.76 -3.61 -0.64
C ASP A 232 -5.42 -4.10 -1.25
N ASP A 233 -4.59 -3.21 -1.82
CA ASP A 233 -3.23 -3.54 -2.30
C ASP A 233 -2.14 -3.33 -1.22
N ARG A 234 -2.56 -3.00 0.01
CA ARG A 234 -1.74 -2.57 1.17
C ARG A 234 -0.49 -3.40 1.41
N TYR A 235 -0.57 -4.74 1.40
CA TYR A 235 0.58 -5.60 1.66
C TYR A 235 1.69 -5.42 0.61
N LEU A 236 1.32 -5.21 -0.65
CA LEU A 236 2.29 -4.96 -1.71
C LEU A 236 2.90 -3.56 -1.55
N LEU A 237 2.06 -2.55 -1.39
CA LEU A 237 2.45 -1.14 -1.24
C LEU A 237 3.38 -0.89 -0.05
N GLU A 238 3.03 -1.41 1.13
CA GLU A 238 3.76 -1.16 2.37
C GLU A 238 4.96 -2.12 2.57
N SER A 239 4.81 -3.41 2.24
CA SER A 239 5.81 -4.43 2.56
C SER A 239 6.70 -4.85 1.40
N LYS A 240 6.43 -4.41 0.16
CA LYS A 240 7.17 -4.84 -1.05
C LYS A 240 7.68 -3.70 -1.95
N PRO A 241 8.23 -2.58 -1.44
CA PRO A 241 8.70 -1.47 -2.29
C PRO A 241 9.71 -1.91 -3.37
N LYS A 242 10.54 -2.92 -3.08
CA LYS A 242 11.47 -3.54 -4.06
C LYS A 242 10.80 -4.31 -5.21
N VAL A 243 9.54 -4.69 -5.09
CA VAL A 243 8.76 -5.30 -6.19
C VAL A 243 8.17 -4.18 -7.04
N LEU A 244 7.55 -3.19 -6.41
CA LEU A 244 6.99 -1.99 -7.06
C LEU A 244 8.06 -1.28 -7.91
N ALA A 245 9.19 -0.99 -7.28
CA ALA A 245 10.30 -0.30 -7.91
C ALA A 245 10.94 -1.08 -9.07
N ARG A 246 10.92 -2.42 -9.03
CA ARG A 246 11.33 -3.25 -10.17
C ARG A 246 10.35 -3.13 -11.32
N GLY A 247 9.05 -3.15 -11.06
CA GLY A 247 8.03 -2.94 -12.09
C GLY A 247 8.16 -1.58 -12.78
N VAL A 248 8.27 -0.50 -11.99
CA VAL A 248 8.46 0.87 -12.51
C VAL A 248 9.78 0.98 -13.30
N ALA A 249 10.90 0.53 -12.72
CA ALA A 249 12.20 0.60 -13.39
C ALA A 249 12.24 -0.28 -14.66
N ALA A 250 11.59 -1.44 -14.67
CA ALA A 250 11.47 -2.28 -15.87
C ALA A 250 10.66 -1.59 -16.98
N GLY A 251 9.54 -0.93 -16.64
CA GLY A 251 8.78 -0.14 -17.62
C GLY A 251 9.59 1.01 -18.23
N ILE A 252 10.37 1.71 -17.42
CA ILE A 252 11.28 2.77 -17.89
C ILE A 252 12.40 2.21 -18.79
N LEU A 253 12.94 1.04 -18.46
CA LEU A 253 13.96 0.37 -19.28
C LEU A 253 13.37 -0.14 -20.62
N CYS A 254 12.17 -0.74 -20.60
CA CYS A 254 11.38 -1.09 -21.78
C CYS A 254 11.17 0.12 -22.70
N PHE A 255 10.84 1.28 -22.13
CA PHE A 255 10.69 2.52 -22.89
C PHE A 255 11.98 2.92 -23.63
N PHE A 256 13.15 2.73 -23.00
CA PHE A 256 14.46 2.91 -23.63
C PHE A 256 14.94 1.74 -24.50
N GLY A 257 14.15 0.66 -24.63
CA GLY A 257 14.52 -0.55 -25.38
C GLY A 257 15.66 -1.36 -24.73
N LYS A 258 15.65 -1.47 -23.40
CA LYS A 258 16.65 -2.13 -22.55
C LYS A 258 16.07 -3.28 -21.74
#